data_AF-A0A8T5T5F4-F1
#
_entry.id   AF-A0A8T5T5F4-F1
#
_cell.length_a   1.000
_cell.length_b   1.000
_cell.length_c   1.000
_cell.angle_alpha   90.00
_cell.angle_beta   90.00
_cell.angle_gamma   90.00
#
_symmetry.space_group_name_H-M   'P 1'
#
loop_
_entity.id
_entity.type
_entity.pdbx_description
1 polymer ?
#
loop_
_entity_poly.entity_id
_entity_poly.type
_entity_poly.pdbx_seq_one_letter_code
_entity_poly.pdbx_strand_id
1 'polypeptide(L)'
;MVMNGLVSLIFFGIELAILIVVIIFNRDHPHFWSIVALLSLLQLYQLSEFLVCIGVNVGLITRIGFVVITFLPPIGYFLCTRIVKWKFPDYWLGFALALAFSVYFIVDSASVTFVDCNPFFATYQSSGVISISPTYDLPISAMYGAFYHGSLLYSIWFLVEHLIWAKDKIENKYAVTVLIGFLVFMLPMLLMVIIFPQFAVAIASLLCKYALLLACTLLLFSFMKGKKPLKKTEKV
;
A
#
# COMPACT_ATOMS: atom_id res chain seq x y z
N MET A 1 -13.06 -16.61 -20.32
CA MET A 1 -12.61 -15.19 -20.37
C MET A 1 -13.38 -14.28 -19.41
N VAL A 2 -14.72 -14.28 -19.36
CA VAL A 2 -15.52 -13.34 -18.53
C VAL A 2 -15.30 -13.45 -17.00
N MET A 3 -14.75 -14.57 -16.52
CA MET A 3 -14.50 -14.79 -15.09
C MET A 3 -13.13 -14.29 -14.59
N ASN A 4 -12.22 -13.91 -15.49
CA ASN A 4 -10.86 -13.50 -15.11
C ASN A 4 -10.91 -12.08 -14.54
N GLY A 5 -10.35 -11.88 -13.33
CA GLY A 5 -10.35 -10.58 -12.66
C GLY A 5 -11.68 -10.17 -12.00
N LEU A 6 -12.69 -11.05 -11.97
CA LEU A 6 -13.99 -10.75 -11.33
C LEU A 6 -13.83 -10.42 -9.83
N VAL A 7 -12.94 -11.13 -9.12
CA VAL A 7 -12.66 -10.86 -7.71
C VAL A 7 -12.09 -9.46 -7.52
N SER A 8 -11.19 -9.03 -8.41
CA SER A 8 -10.58 -7.69 -8.37
C SER A 8 -11.64 -6.60 -8.59
N LEU A 9 -12.62 -6.82 -9.47
CA LEU A 9 -13.76 -5.91 -9.65
C LEU A 9 -14.67 -5.83 -8.41
N ILE A 10 -14.93 -6.97 -7.77
CA ILE A 10 -15.72 -7.00 -6.52
C ILE A 10 -14.97 -6.22 -5.42
N PHE A 11 -13.67 -6.46 -5.26
CA PHE A 11 -12.86 -5.79 -4.24
C PHE A 11 -12.74 -4.29 -4.52
N PHE A 12 -12.57 -3.89 -5.78
CA PHE A 12 -12.69 -2.50 -6.22
C PHE A 12 -14.00 -1.87 -5.73
N GLY A 13 -15.14 -2.54 -5.95
CA GLY A 13 -16.45 -2.03 -5.52
C GLY A 13 -16.56 -1.85 -4.00
N ILE A 14 -16.03 -2.81 -3.23
CA ILE A 14 -16.05 -2.75 -1.76
C ILE A 14 -15.12 -1.62 -1.26
N GLU A 15 -13.90 -1.53 -1.77
CA GLU A 15 -12.94 -0.50 -1.38
C GLU A 15 -13.42 0.90 -1.77
N LEU A 16 -14.05 1.05 -2.94
CA LEU A 16 -14.69 2.29 -3.36
C LEU A 16 -15.84 2.69 -2.42
N ALA A 17 -16.68 1.74 -2.01
CA ALA A 17 -17.74 2.00 -1.03
C ALA A 17 -17.15 2.48 0.31
N ILE A 18 -16.08 1.82 0.78
CA ILE A 18 -15.35 2.24 2.00
C ILE A 18 -14.81 3.67 1.84
N LEU A 19 -14.16 3.98 0.70
CA LEU A 19 -13.64 5.32 0.40
C LEU A 19 -14.75 6.37 0.44
N ILE A 20 -15.89 6.11 -0.20
CA ILE A 20 -17.05 7.01 -0.20
C ILE A 20 -17.54 7.26 1.24
N VAL A 21 -17.67 6.21 2.04
CA VAL A 21 -18.07 6.34 3.46
C VAL A 21 -17.08 7.23 4.23
N VAL A 22 -15.76 7.03 4.06
CA VAL A 22 -14.74 7.87 4.71
C VAL A 22 -14.84 9.33 4.27
N ILE A 23 -15.03 9.59 2.98
CA ILE A 23 -15.15 10.95 2.42
C ILE A 23 -16.38 11.66 2.99
N ILE A 24 -17.52 10.98 3.07
CA ILE A 24 -18.79 11.58 3.52
C ILE A 24 -18.77 11.84 5.03
N PHE A 25 -18.35 10.85 5.84
CA PHE A 25 -18.57 10.90 7.29
C PHE A 25 -17.35 11.38 8.10
N ASN A 26 -16.13 11.29 7.56
CA ASN A 26 -14.90 11.44 8.35
C ASN A 26 -13.93 12.50 7.80
N ARG A 27 -14.44 13.53 7.10
CA ARG A 27 -13.63 14.62 6.52
C ARG A 27 -12.83 15.42 7.55
N ASP A 28 -13.31 15.53 8.78
CA ASP A 28 -12.66 16.29 9.86
C ASP A 28 -11.52 15.51 10.56
N HIS A 29 -11.23 14.27 10.14
CA HIS A 29 -10.20 13.46 10.76
C HIS A 29 -8.80 14.07 10.49
N PRO A 30 -7.89 14.16 11.50
CA PRO A 30 -6.58 14.80 11.32
C PRO A 30 -5.69 14.13 10.26
N HIS A 31 -5.95 12.85 9.98
CA HIS A 31 -5.22 12.06 8.98
C HIS A 31 -6.05 11.77 7.72
N PHE A 32 -7.13 12.52 7.50
CA PHE A 32 -8.10 12.30 6.41
C PHE A 32 -7.43 12.10 5.04
N TRP A 33 -6.54 13.00 4.64
CA TRP A 33 -5.90 12.95 3.32
C TRP A 33 -5.01 11.71 3.12
N SER A 34 -4.31 11.26 4.15
CA SER A 34 -3.50 10.04 4.08
C SER A 34 -4.39 8.80 3.92
N ILE A 35 -5.52 8.74 4.65
CA ILE A 35 -6.49 7.65 4.53
C ILE A 35 -7.09 7.61 3.14
N VAL A 36 -7.55 8.76 2.63
CA VAL A 36 -8.12 8.88 1.27
C VAL A 36 -7.10 8.48 0.21
N ALA A 37 -5.84 8.91 0.33
CA ALA A 37 -4.79 8.55 -0.62
C ALA A 37 -4.54 7.04 -0.63
N LEU A 38 -4.41 6.39 0.54
CA LEU A 38 -4.23 4.94 0.63
C LEU A 38 -5.40 4.17 0.01
N LEU A 39 -6.63 4.49 0.40
CA LEU A 39 -7.83 3.85 -0.12
C LEU A 39 -7.98 4.05 -1.63
N SER A 40 -7.64 5.25 -2.13
CA SER A 40 -7.69 5.55 -3.57
C SER A 40 -6.69 4.72 -4.37
N LEU A 41 -5.46 4.56 -3.87
CA LEU A 41 -4.46 3.76 -4.56
C LEU A 41 -4.78 2.26 -4.52
N LEU A 42 -5.32 1.76 -3.41
CA LEU A 42 -5.79 0.37 -3.30
C LEU A 42 -6.80 0.03 -4.39
N GLN A 43 -7.88 0.80 -4.49
CA GLN A 43 -8.93 0.56 -5.48
C GLN A 43 -8.45 0.84 -6.92
N LEU A 44 -7.56 1.82 -7.15
CA LEU A 44 -6.97 2.04 -8.48
C LEU A 44 -6.16 0.84 -8.97
N TYR A 45 -5.45 0.15 -8.08
CA TYR A 45 -4.75 -1.07 -8.45
C TYR A 45 -5.74 -2.20 -8.77
N GLN A 46 -6.79 -2.39 -7.96
CA GLN A 46 -7.81 -3.42 -8.23
C GLN A 46 -8.50 -3.20 -9.59
N LEU A 47 -8.80 -1.93 -9.92
CA LEU A 47 -9.33 -1.56 -11.22
C LEU A 47 -8.32 -1.86 -12.35
N SER A 48 -7.05 -1.50 -12.15
CA SER A 48 -5.99 -1.76 -13.12
C SER A 48 -5.83 -3.26 -13.39
N GLU A 49 -5.86 -4.09 -12.35
CA GLU A 49 -5.79 -5.54 -12.47
C GLU A 49 -6.98 -6.10 -13.25
N PHE A 50 -8.21 -5.67 -12.94
CA PHE A 50 -9.40 -6.07 -13.68
C PHE A 50 -9.28 -5.72 -15.18
N LEU A 51 -8.87 -4.48 -15.49
CA LEU A 51 -8.68 -4.01 -16.87
C LEU A 51 -7.63 -4.83 -17.63
N VAL A 52 -6.52 -5.18 -16.98
CA VAL A 52 -5.51 -6.08 -17.57
C VAL A 52 -6.10 -7.46 -17.85
N CYS A 53 -6.85 -8.03 -16.91
CA CYS A 53 -7.45 -9.37 -17.04
C CYS A 53 -8.48 -9.48 -18.17
N ILE A 54 -9.17 -8.39 -18.52
CA ILE A 54 -10.09 -8.35 -19.67
C ILE A 54 -9.41 -7.92 -20.98
N GLY A 55 -8.09 -7.69 -20.96
CA GLY A 55 -7.29 -7.40 -22.15
C GLY A 55 -7.24 -5.93 -22.56
N VAL A 56 -7.67 -4.98 -21.71
CA VAL A 56 -7.65 -3.55 -22.05
C VAL A 56 -6.24 -2.99 -21.90
N ASN A 57 -5.60 -2.67 -23.03
CA ASN A 57 -4.27 -2.05 -23.12
C ASN A 57 -3.28 -2.61 -22.09
N VAL A 58 -3.15 -3.94 -22.09
CA VAL A 58 -2.46 -4.75 -21.07
C VAL A 58 -1.11 -4.13 -20.68
N GLY A 59 -0.25 -3.83 -21.65
CA GLY A 59 1.08 -3.28 -21.36
C GLY A 59 1.05 -1.92 -20.65
N LEU A 60 0.18 -0.99 -21.05
CA LEU A 60 0.10 0.32 -20.39
C LEU A 60 -0.56 0.22 -19.00
N ILE A 61 -1.66 -0.51 -18.88
CA ILE A 61 -2.40 -0.61 -17.62
C ILE A 61 -1.59 -1.38 -16.58
N THR A 62 -0.84 -2.42 -16.96
CA THR A 62 0.09 -3.10 -16.04
C THR A 62 1.11 -2.11 -15.46
N ARG A 63 1.73 -1.27 -16.31
CA ARG A 63 2.71 -0.27 -15.86
C ARG A 63 2.08 0.79 -14.95
N ILE A 64 0.89 1.28 -15.29
CA ILE A 64 0.13 2.21 -14.43
C ILE A 64 -0.20 1.56 -13.09
N GLY A 65 -0.62 0.29 -13.08
CA GLY A 65 -0.87 -0.46 -11.85
C GLY A 65 0.37 -0.54 -10.96
N PHE A 66 1.54 -0.78 -11.55
CA PHE A 66 2.82 -0.77 -10.83
C PHE A 66 3.18 0.61 -10.27
N VAL A 67 2.93 1.70 -11.00
CA VAL A 67 3.08 3.06 -10.47
C VAL A 67 2.18 3.26 -9.26
N VAL A 68 0.90 2.87 -9.35
CA VAL A 68 -0.07 3.01 -8.26
C VAL A 68 0.40 2.30 -6.98
N ILE A 69 0.84 1.04 -7.08
CA ILE A 69 1.32 0.29 -5.91
C ILE A 69 2.66 0.79 -5.37
N THR A 70 3.50 1.39 -6.22
CA THR A 70 4.80 1.93 -5.80
C THR A 70 4.64 3.05 -4.76
N PHE A 71 3.54 3.81 -4.81
CA PHE A 71 3.24 4.88 -3.85
C PHE A 71 2.55 4.41 -2.56
N LEU A 72 2.06 3.17 -2.47
CA LEU A 72 1.41 2.65 -1.26
C LEU A 72 2.35 2.69 -0.04
N PRO A 73 3.55 2.10 -0.08
CA PRO A 73 4.42 2.05 1.11
C PRO A 73 4.85 3.44 1.62
N PRO A 74 5.29 4.41 0.77
CA PRO A 74 5.62 5.75 1.23
C PRO A 74 4.45 6.50 1.88
N ILE A 75 3.23 6.36 1.33
CA ILE A 75 2.05 7.00 1.93
C ILE A 75 1.66 6.31 3.24
N GLY A 76 1.80 4.99 3.32
CA GLY A 76 1.61 4.23 4.55
C GLY A 76 2.59 4.66 5.63
N TYR A 77 3.86 4.81 5.27
CA TYR A 77 4.89 5.34 6.16
C TYR A 77 4.61 6.79 6.57
N PHE A 78 4.21 7.64 5.63
CA PHE A 78 3.81 9.01 5.91
C PHE A 78 2.66 9.07 6.92
N LEU A 79 1.65 8.19 6.82
CA LEU A 79 0.60 8.08 7.84
C LEU A 79 1.19 7.74 9.22
N CYS A 80 2.14 6.81 9.29
CA CYS A 80 2.79 6.43 10.54
C CYS A 80 3.57 7.58 11.17
N THR A 81 4.37 8.32 10.38
CA THR A 81 5.11 9.50 10.88
C THR A 81 4.17 10.56 11.44
N ARG A 82 2.98 10.74 10.85
CA ARG A 82 1.95 11.66 11.34
C ARG A 82 1.30 11.20 12.64
N ILE A 83 1.07 9.90 12.81
CA ILE A 83 0.52 9.34 14.06
C ILE A 83 1.52 9.50 15.21
N VAL A 84 2.78 9.18 14.95
CA VAL A 84 3.90 9.24 15.92
C VAL A 84 4.40 10.68 16.16
N LYS A 85 3.91 11.65 15.36
CA LYS A 85 4.38 13.06 15.37
C LYS A 85 5.90 13.17 15.17
N TRP A 86 6.44 12.33 14.30
CA TRP A 86 7.85 12.33 13.95
C TRP A 86 8.24 13.66 13.31
N LYS A 87 9.37 14.23 13.73
CA LYS A 87 9.82 15.55 13.27
C LYS A 87 10.72 15.47 12.04
N PHE A 88 11.40 14.34 11.83
CA PHE A 88 12.30 14.20 10.70
C PHE A 88 11.50 13.87 9.43
N PRO A 89 11.83 14.48 8.30
CA PRO A 89 11.07 14.31 7.07
C PRO A 89 11.69 13.19 6.20
N ASP A 90 12.09 12.08 6.84
CA ASP A 90 12.67 10.88 6.22
C ASP A 90 11.73 10.20 5.21
N TYR A 91 10.42 10.38 5.37
CA TYR A 91 9.43 9.91 4.40
C TYR A 91 9.66 10.42 2.97
N TRP A 92 10.34 11.56 2.78
CA TRP A 92 10.69 12.06 1.43
C TRP A 92 11.60 11.12 0.67
N LEU A 93 12.49 10.39 1.35
CA LEU A 93 13.32 9.39 0.69
C LEU A 93 12.46 8.29 0.07
N GLY A 94 11.43 7.83 0.79
CA GLY A 94 10.46 6.87 0.28
C GLY A 94 9.72 7.38 -0.97
N PHE A 95 9.26 8.64 -0.96
CA PHE A 95 8.63 9.26 -2.12
C PHE A 95 9.58 9.45 -3.30
N ALA A 96 10.84 9.82 -3.05
CA ALA A 96 11.85 9.98 -4.10
C ALA A 96 12.16 8.64 -4.77
N LEU A 97 12.31 7.56 -3.99
CA LEU A 97 12.49 6.21 -4.52
C LEU A 97 11.25 5.73 -5.27
N ALA A 98 10.06 6.00 -4.74
CA ALA A 98 8.80 5.67 -5.42
C ALA A 98 8.67 6.36 -6.77
N LEU A 99 9.06 7.64 -6.84
CA LEU A 99 9.08 8.40 -8.09
C LEU A 99 10.09 7.80 -9.08
N ALA A 100 11.29 7.46 -8.62
CA ALA A 100 12.31 6.85 -9.48
C ALA A 100 11.85 5.52 -10.08
N PHE A 101 11.29 4.61 -9.26
CA PHE A 101 10.72 3.35 -9.76
C PHE A 101 9.51 3.57 -10.67
N SER A 102 8.65 4.55 -10.37
CA SER A 102 7.49 4.88 -11.21
C SER A 102 7.91 5.38 -12.59
N VAL A 103 8.93 6.25 -12.66
CA VAL A 103 9.50 6.71 -13.93
C VAL A 103 10.09 5.53 -14.70
N TYR A 104 10.85 4.66 -14.04
CA TYR A 104 11.40 3.45 -14.66
C TYR A 104 10.29 2.58 -15.26
N PHE A 105 9.23 2.27 -14.50
CA PHE A 105 8.13 1.44 -14.98
C PHE A 105 7.33 2.05 -16.13
N ILE A 106 7.25 3.37 -16.24
CA ILE A 106 6.55 4.04 -17.34
C ILE A 106 7.40 4.07 -18.61
N VAL A 107 8.69 4.41 -18.47
CA VAL A 107 9.61 4.65 -19.60
C VAL A 107 10.03 3.34 -20.26
N ASP A 108 10.39 2.33 -19.48
CA ASP A 108 10.81 1.04 -20.03
C ASP A 108 9.61 0.10 -20.21
N SER A 109 9.22 -0.15 -21.46
CA SER A 109 8.12 -1.08 -21.77
C SER A 109 8.40 -2.53 -21.40
N ALA A 110 9.66 -2.92 -21.22
CA ALA A 110 10.05 -4.27 -20.82
C ALA A 110 10.16 -4.43 -19.28
N SER A 111 10.04 -3.33 -18.52
CA SER A 111 10.27 -3.34 -17.07
C SER A 111 9.35 -4.30 -16.32
N VAL A 112 8.09 -4.36 -16.75
CA VAL A 112 7.03 -5.20 -16.18
C VAL A 112 6.10 -5.65 -17.30
N THR A 113 5.92 -6.97 -17.42
CA THR A 113 5.03 -7.60 -18.36
C THR A 113 3.98 -8.44 -17.62
N PHE A 114 2.76 -8.41 -18.15
CA PHE A 114 1.70 -9.30 -17.72
C PHE A 114 1.95 -10.73 -18.21
N VAL A 115 1.77 -11.72 -17.34
CA VAL A 115 2.01 -13.13 -17.67
C VAL A 115 0.69 -13.87 -17.81
N ASP A 116 -0.12 -13.92 -16.75
CA ASP A 116 -1.39 -14.62 -16.73
C ASP A 116 -2.38 -13.99 -15.74
N CYS A 117 -3.67 -14.22 -15.94
CA CYS A 117 -4.72 -13.84 -15.01
C CYS A 117 -5.70 -14.99 -14.76
N ASN A 118 -5.78 -15.38 -13.50
CA ASN A 118 -6.82 -16.24 -12.96
C ASN A 118 -7.90 -15.38 -12.28
N PRO A 119 -9.15 -15.86 -12.12
CA PRO A 119 -10.16 -15.22 -11.27
C PRO A 119 -9.66 -14.65 -9.93
N PHE A 120 -8.66 -15.29 -9.29
CA PHE A 120 -8.15 -14.89 -7.98
C PHE A 120 -6.89 -14.02 -7.98
N PHE A 121 -6.09 -14.01 -9.04
CA PHE A 121 -4.86 -13.20 -9.07
C PHE A 121 -4.31 -13.07 -10.48
N ALA A 122 -3.68 -11.92 -10.75
CA ALA A 122 -2.78 -11.73 -11.87
C ALA A 122 -1.31 -12.04 -11.48
N THR A 123 -0.55 -12.54 -12.44
CA THR A 123 0.90 -12.75 -12.34
C THR A 123 1.64 -11.81 -13.28
N TYR A 124 2.81 -11.37 -12.83
CA TYR A 124 3.63 -10.40 -13.56
C TYR A 124 5.08 -10.86 -13.58
N GLN A 125 5.78 -10.51 -14.64
CA GLN A 125 7.22 -10.71 -14.76
C GLN A 125 7.88 -9.34 -14.85
N SER A 126 8.89 -9.11 -14.02
CA SER A 126 9.72 -7.91 -14.12
C SER A 126 11.05 -8.28 -14.75
N SER A 127 11.45 -7.48 -15.74
CA SER A 127 12.75 -7.60 -16.41
C SER A 127 13.59 -6.37 -16.10
N GLY A 128 14.91 -6.54 -16.13
CA GLY A 128 15.86 -5.46 -15.92
C GLY A 128 16.87 -5.75 -14.82
N VAL A 129 18.09 -5.27 -15.05
CA VAL A 129 19.25 -5.51 -14.20
C VAL A 129 20.04 -4.21 -14.13
N ILE A 130 20.56 -3.89 -12.95
CA ILE A 130 21.53 -2.82 -12.76
C ILE A 130 22.88 -3.47 -12.48
N SER A 131 23.85 -3.22 -13.34
CA SER A 131 25.24 -3.64 -13.12
C SER A 131 25.87 -2.75 -12.05
N ILE A 132 26.12 -3.31 -10.87
CA ILE A 132 26.73 -2.60 -9.73
C ILE A 132 28.25 -2.72 -9.78
N SER A 133 28.74 -3.83 -10.34
CA SER A 133 30.15 -4.17 -10.43
C SER A 133 30.39 -5.02 -11.68
N PRO A 134 31.62 -5.10 -12.24
CA PRO A 134 31.91 -5.91 -13.43
C PRO A 134 31.53 -7.39 -13.33
N THR A 135 31.33 -7.88 -12.10
CA THR A 135 31.01 -9.28 -11.79
C THR A 135 29.64 -9.47 -11.14
N TYR A 136 28.91 -8.38 -10.86
CA TYR A 136 27.66 -8.45 -10.09
C TYR A 136 26.56 -7.57 -10.69
N ASP A 137 25.53 -8.27 -11.15
CA ASP A 137 24.31 -7.76 -11.74
C ASP A 137 23.16 -7.92 -10.73
N LEU A 138 22.55 -6.81 -10.32
CA LEU A 138 21.44 -6.82 -9.38
C LEU A 138 20.10 -6.71 -10.12
N PRO A 139 19.18 -7.70 -9.96
CA PRO A 139 17.86 -7.61 -10.56
C PRO A 139 17.07 -6.43 -10.02
N ILE A 140 16.46 -5.64 -10.92
CA ILE A 140 15.64 -4.49 -10.52
C ILE A 140 14.43 -4.94 -9.69
N SER A 141 13.90 -6.13 -9.97
CA SER A 141 12.83 -6.76 -9.18
C SER A 141 13.22 -6.96 -7.71
N ALA A 142 14.49 -7.29 -7.43
CA ALA A 142 15.00 -7.45 -6.07
C ALA A 142 15.11 -6.10 -5.36
N MET A 143 15.60 -5.06 -6.05
CA MET A 143 15.66 -3.70 -5.51
C MET A 143 14.27 -3.14 -5.21
N TYR A 144 13.33 -3.31 -6.15
CA TYR A 144 11.95 -2.90 -5.98
C TYR A 144 11.28 -3.66 -4.83
N GLY A 145 11.48 -4.97 -4.74
CA GLY A 145 10.99 -5.77 -3.62
C GLY A 145 11.57 -5.32 -2.27
N ALA A 146 12.87 -5.01 -2.21
CA ALA A 146 13.51 -4.48 -1.02
C ALA A 146 12.96 -3.10 -0.63
N PHE A 147 12.76 -2.20 -1.60
CA PHE A 147 12.10 -0.92 -1.37
C PHE A 147 10.67 -1.10 -0.84
N TYR A 148 9.87 -1.93 -1.51
CA TYR A 148 8.45 -2.10 -1.21
C TYR A 148 8.25 -2.75 0.16
N HIS A 149 8.84 -3.93 0.37
CA HIS A 149 8.71 -4.65 1.63
C HIS A 149 9.51 -3.99 2.76
N GLY A 150 10.68 -3.42 2.46
CA GLY A 150 11.48 -2.68 3.43
C GLY A 150 10.72 -1.47 3.97
N SER A 151 10.04 -0.70 3.12
CA SER A 151 9.21 0.43 3.56
C SER A 151 8.05 0.00 4.47
N LEU A 152 7.40 -1.14 4.17
CA LEU A 152 6.34 -1.69 5.02
C LEU A 152 6.87 -2.19 6.37
N LEU A 153 7.97 -2.95 6.36
CA LEU A 153 8.62 -3.43 7.59
C LEU A 153 9.13 -2.27 8.44
N TYR A 154 9.70 -1.24 7.82
CA TYR A 154 10.14 -0.03 8.50
C TYR A 154 8.97 0.71 9.14
N SER A 155 7.83 0.80 8.46
CA SER A 155 6.61 1.39 9.03
C SER A 155 6.09 0.62 10.24
N ILE A 156 6.12 -0.72 10.19
CA ILE A 156 5.77 -1.57 11.34
C ILE A 156 6.74 -1.35 12.50
N TRP A 157 8.04 -1.44 12.23
CA TRP A 157 9.07 -1.27 13.26
C TRP A 157 8.90 0.08 13.96
N PHE A 158 8.67 1.13 13.18
CA PHE A 158 8.45 2.48 13.68
C PHE A 158 7.20 2.61 14.58
N LEU A 159 6.09 1.97 14.21
CA LEU A 159 4.89 1.91 15.06
C LEU A 159 5.13 1.12 16.35
N VAL A 160 5.82 -0.02 16.27
CA VAL A 160 6.14 -0.86 17.43
C VAL A 160 7.05 -0.12 18.40
N GLU A 161 8.08 0.54 17.91
CA GLU A 161 8.96 1.38 18.72
C GLU A 161 8.15 2.46 19.44
N HIS A 162 7.29 3.19 18.73
CA HIS A 162 6.41 4.17 19.36
C HIS A 162 5.55 3.55 20.48
N LEU A 163 4.93 2.39 20.25
CA LEU A 163 4.09 1.73 21.25
C LEU A 163 4.84 1.30 22.52
N ILE A 164 6.13 0.98 22.42
CA ILE A 164 6.98 0.61 23.57
C ILE A 164 7.29 1.85 24.43
N TRP A 165 7.53 2.99 23.80
CA TRP A 165 8.03 4.19 24.48
C TRP A 165 6.97 5.26 24.78
N ALA A 166 5.84 5.26 24.07
CA ALA A 166 4.83 6.30 24.18
C ALA A 166 3.89 6.10 25.38
N LYS A 167 3.63 7.21 26.08
CA LYS A 167 2.75 7.26 27.26
C LYS A 167 1.31 7.69 26.94
N ASP A 168 1.06 8.24 25.75
CA ASP A 168 -0.26 8.75 25.37
C ASP A 168 -1.17 7.60 24.91
N LYS A 169 -2.27 7.39 25.65
CA LYS A 169 -3.25 6.33 25.35
C LYS A 169 -3.99 6.53 24.03
N ILE A 170 -4.18 7.77 23.57
CA ILE A 170 -4.89 8.06 22.32
C ILE A 170 -3.98 7.79 21.12
N GLU A 171 -2.73 8.27 21.16
CA GLU A 171 -1.73 8.00 20.12
C GLU A 171 -1.47 6.50 19.99
N ASN A 172 -1.34 5.80 21.12
CA ASN A 172 -1.20 4.33 21.13
C ASN A 172 -2.40 3.64 20.49
N LYS A 173 -3.63 4.15 20.71
CA LYS A 173 -4.82 3.56 20.08
C LYS A 173 -4.75 3.68 18.55
N TYR A 174 -4.35 4.83 18.04
CA TYR A 174 -4.14 5.06 16.60
C TYR A 174 -3.05 4.17 16.02
N ALA A 175 -1.90 4.13 16.68
CA ALA A 175 -0.77 3.31 16.26
C ALA A 175 -1.10 1.82 16.25
N VAL A 176 -1.79 1.30 17.28
CA VAL A 176 -2.27 -0.09 17.33
C VAL A 176 -3.22 -0.39 16.18
N THR A 177 -4.18 0.48 15.88
CA THR A 177 -5.15 0.22 14.78
C THR A 177 -4.46 0.13 13.42
N VAL A 178 -3.52 1.04 13.12
CA VAL A 178 -2.76 0.99 11.85
C VAL A 178 -1.81 -0.21 11.82
N LEU A 179 -1.17 -0.53 12.95
CA LEU A 179 -0.30 -1.71 13.07
C LEU A 179 -1.08 -3.01 12.83
N ILE A 180 -2.26 -3.16 13.42
CA ILE A 180 -3.16 -4.28 13.14
C ILE A 180 -3.50 -4.32 11.66
N GLY A 181 -3.83 -3.17 11.05
CA GLY A 181 -4.04 -3.08 9.61
C GLY A 181 -2.89 -3.67 8.80
N PHE A 182 -1.66 -3.25 9.10
CA PHE A 182 -0.47 -3.76 8.42
C PHE A 182 -0.23 -5.26 8.63
N LEU A 183 -0.39 -5.76 9.85
CA LEU A 183 -0.19 -7.18 10.17
C LEU A 183 -1.25 -8.05 9.50
N VAL A 184 -2.51 -7.62 9.52
CA VAL A 184 -3.64 -8.42 9.01
C VAL A 184 -3.60 -8.57 7.49
N PHE A 185 -3.03 -7.64 6.73
CA PHE A 185 -2.87 -7.85 5.28
C PHE A 185 -1.53 -8.52 4.91
N MET A 186 -0.44 -8.26 5.63
CA MET A 186 0.86 -8.86 5.30
C MET A 186 1.02 -10.29 5.78
N LEU A 187 0.53 -10.65 6.97
CA LEU A 187 0.72 -12.01 7.52
C LEU A 187 0.04 -13.08 6.66
N PRO A 188 -1.23 -12.92 6.20
CA PRO A 188 -1.83 -13.92 5.32
C PRO A 188 -1.08 -14.10 4.01
N MET A 189 -0.58 -12.99 3.43
CA MET A 189 0.24 -13.07 2.21
C MET A 189 1.55 -13.82 2.46
N LEU A 190 2.27 -13.50 3.54
CA LEU A 190 3.52 -14.16 3.88
C LEU A 190 3.30 -15.66 4.12
N LEU A 191 2.25 -16.02 4.86
CA LEU A 191 1.87 -17.42 5.09
C LEU A 191 1.57 -18.14 3.77
N MET A 192 0.84 -17.51 2.85
CA MET A 192 0.57 -18.08 1.54
C MET A 192 1.85 -18.37 0.75
N VAL A 193 2.80 -17.43 0.71
CA VAL A 193 4.07 -17.60 -0.03
C VAL A 193 4.97 -18.65 0.64
N ILE A 194 5.00 -18.73 1.97
CA ILE A 194 5.78 -19.74 2.70
C ILE A 194 5.23 -21.15 2.43
N ILE A 195 3.90 -21.32 2.45
CA ILE A 195 3.26 -22.63 2.23
C ILE A 195 3.31 -23.01 0.74
N PHE A 196 3.15 -22.04 -0.14
CA PHE A 196 3.06 -22.24 -1.59
C PHE A 196 3.99 -21.25 -2.33
N PRO A 197 5.29 -21.58 -2.45
CA PRO A 197 6.30 -20.69 -3.04
C PRO A 197 5.99 -20.26 -4.48
N GLN A 198 5.19 -21.02 -5.22
CA GLN A 198 4.76 -20.64 -6.57
C GLN A 198 3.98 -19.32 -6.62
N PHE A 199 3.41 -18.85 -5.50
CA PHE A 199 2.71 -17.56 -5.45
C PHE A 199 3.65 -16.35 -5.33
N ALA A 200 4.96 -16.55 -5.25
CA ALA A 200 5.92 -15.44 -5.20
C ALA A 200 5.79 -14.48 -6.41
N VAL A 201 5.46 -15.01 -7.59
CA VAL A 201 5.22 -14.20 -8.81
C VAL A 201 3.89 -13.43 -8.82
N ALA A 202 3.01 -13.72 -7.85
CA ALA A 202 1.70 -13.11 -7.67
C ALA A 202 1.65 -12.17 -6.45
N ILE A 203 2.77 -11.90 -5.76
CA ILE A 203 2.81 -11.16 -4.49
C ILE A 203 2.09 -9.81 -4.58
N ALA A 204 2.33 -9.01 -5.63
CA ALA A 204 1.69 -7.71 -5.77
C ALA A 204 0.15 -7.82 -5.79
N SER A 205 -0.36 -8.75 -6.59
CA SER A 205 -1.78 -9.04 -6.77
C SER A 205 -2.42 -9.62 -5.50
N LEU A 206 -1.73 -10.51 -4.80
CA LEU A 206 -2.21 -11.09 -3.54
C LEU A 206 -2.21 -10.07 -2.40
N LEU A 207 -1.14 -9.27 -2.28
CA LEU A 207 -1.05 -8.21 -1.27
C LEU A 207 -2.22 -7.24 -1.36
N CYS A 208 -2.54 -6.76 -2.56
CA CYS A 208 -3.65 -5.83 -2.76
C CYS A 208 -5.01 -6.48 -2.44
N LYS A 209 -5.18 -7.80 -2.67
CA LYS A 209 -6.40 -8.52 -2.27
C LYS A 209 -6.56 -8.61 -0.76
N TYR A 210 -5.47 -8.92 -0.05
CA TYR A 210 -5.48 -8.88 1.40
C TYR A 210 -5.58 -7.46 1.95
N ALA A 211 -5.20 -6.44 1.18
CA ALA A 211 -5.29 -5.05 1.58
C ALA A 211 -6.73 -4.53 1.69
N LEU A 212 -7.74 -5.30 1.25
CA LEU A 212 -9.13 -5.08 1.66
C LEU A 212 -9.26 -5.07 3.20
N LEU A 213 -8.49 -5.92 3.89
CA LEU A 213 -8.46 -5.94 5.36
C LEU A 213 -7.83 -4.65 5.91
N LEU A 214 -6.78 -4.15 5.26
CA LEU A 214 -6.21 -2.84 5.57
C LEU A 214 -7.25 -1.73 5.36
N ALA A 215 -8.02 -1.75 4.26
CA ALA A 215 -9.10 -0.80 4.01
C ALA A 215 -10.16 -0.82 5.12
N CYS A 216 -10.56 -2.00 5.59
CA CYS A 216 -11.46 -2.14 6.75
C CYS A 216 -10.84 -1.53 8.03
N THR A 217 -9.55 -1.74 8.30
CA THR A 217 -8.91 -1.11 9.46
C THR A 217 -8.77 0.40 9.32
N LEU A 218 -8.55 0.93 8.11
CA LEU A 218 -8.52 2.36 7.82
C LEU A 218 -9.91 2.99 7.98
N LEU A 219 -10.98 2.27 7.63
CA LEU A 219 -12.35 2.69 7.92
C LEU A 219 -12.56 2.83 9.43
N LEU A 220 -12.21 1.80 10.22
CA LEU A 220 -12.31 1.85 11.68
C LEU A 220 -11.48 2.99 12.26
N PHE A 221 -10.25 3.14 11.78
CA PHE A 221 -9.34 4.24 12.14
C PHE A 221 -9.98 5.61 11.88
N SER A 222 -10.63 5.80 10.73
CA SER A 222 -11.28 7.07 10.38
C SER A 222 -12.41 7.49 11.32
N PHE A 223 -13.09 6.53 11.97
CA PHE A 223 -14.14 6.79 12.97
C PHE A 223 -13.60 7.04 14.38
N MET A 224 -12.31 6.79 14.62
CA MET A 224 -11.69 7.01 15.92
C MET A 224 -11.41 8.49 16.13
N LYS A 225 -12.29 9.19 16.86
CA LYS A 225 -12.06 10.59 17.25
C LYS A 225 -11.24 10.67 18.54
N GLY A 226 -10.08 11.31 18.47
CA GLY A 226 -9.34 11.75 19.64
C GLY A 226 -10.13 12.85 20.36
N LYS A 227 -10.05 12.90 21.70
CA LYS A 227 -10.65 14.00 22.45
C LYS A 227 -9.99 15.29 21.95
N LYS A 228 -10.78 16.22 21.38
CA LYS A 228 -10.28 17.58 21.12
C LYS A 228 -9.77 18.13 22.45
N PRO A 229 -8.56 18.70 22.52
CA PRO A 229 -8.19 19.48 23.70
C PRO A 229 -9.26 20.58 23.83
N LEU A 230 -9.95 20.59 24.98
CA LEU A 230 -10.85 21.69 25.33
C LEU A 230 -10.05 22.97 25.13
N LYS A 231 -10.47 23.83 24.19
CA LYS A 231 -9.94 25.18 24.06
C LYS A 231 -9.93 25.76 25.47
N LYS A 232 -8.74 26.07 26.01
CA LYS A 232 -8.64 26.92 27.20
C LYS A 232 -9.41 28.18 26.84
N THR A 233 -10.56 28.36 27.47
CA THR A 233 -11.25 29.64 27.50
C THR A 233 -10.27 30.61 28.13
N GLU A 234 -9.65 31.44 27.30
CA GLU A 234 -9.01 32.68 27.76
C GLU A 234 -10.11 33.47 28.47
N LYS A 235 -10.05 33.46 29.81
CA LYS A 235 -10.69 34.50 30.60
C LYS A 235 -9.85 35.75 30.37
N VAL A 236 -10.38 36.66 29.57
CA VAL A 236 -10.02 38.08 29.61
C VAL A 236 -10.85 38.73 30.71
#